data_AF-A0A0C9UFY7-F1
#
_entry.id   AF-A0A0C9UFY7-F1
#
_cell.length_a   1.000
_cell.length_b   1.000
_cell.length_c   1.000
_cell.angle_alpha   90.00
_cell.angle_beta   90.00
_cell.angle_gamma   90.00
#
_symmetry.space_group_name_H-M   'P 1'
#
loop_
_entity.id
_entity.type
_entity.pdbx_description
1 polymer ?
#
loop_
_entity_poly.entity_id
_entity_poly.type
_entity_poly.pdbx_seq_one_letter_code
_entity_poly.pdbx_strand_id
1 'polypeptide(L)' 'SILMEFVPLTFNTEKTEDIAIAENNSRLPVGSIISARWIKPESRRKEGQKVAHLIIMVSGADTANQIL' A
#
# COMPACT_ATOMS: atom_id res chain seq x y z
N SER A 1 -0.62 -10.43 5.67
CA SER A 1 -0.06 -9.44 4.73
C SER A 1 -0.63 -9.67 3.35
N ILE A 2 -0.78 -8.60 2.56
CA ILE A 2 -1.33 -8.67 1.18
C ILE A 2 -0.33 -8.02 0.22
N LEU A 3 -0.15 -8.63 -0.95
CA LEU A 3 0.64 -8.08 -2.06
C LEU A 3 -0.24 -7.11 -2.85
N MET A 4 0.17 -5.84 -2.94
CA MET A 4 -0.46 -4.86 -3.81
C MET A 4 0.42 -4.64 -5.03
N GLU A 5 -0.17 -4.80 -6.22
CA GLU A 5 0.55 -4.68 -7.48
C GLU A 5 0.34 -3.32 -8.14
N PHE A 6 1.32 -2.91 -8.94
CA PHE A 6 1.28 -1.69 -9.76
C PHE A 6 0.95 -0.39 -9.01
N VAL A 7 1.41 -0.26 -7.76
CA VAL A 7 1.19 0.96 -6.96
C VAL A 7 2.08 2.10 -7.47
N PRO A 8 1.54 3.30 -7.74
CA PRO A 8 2.33 4.45 -8.17
C PRO A 8 3.43 4.80 -7.18
N LEU A 9 4.65 5.09 -7.67
CA LEU A 9 5.76 5.54 -6.82
C LEU A 9 5.53 6.91 -6.17
N THR A 10 4.50 7.64 -6.61
CA THR A 10 4.05 8.87 -5.96
C THR A 10 3.33 8.63 -4.64
N PHE A 11 2.92 7.39 -4.35
CA PHE A 11 2.31 7.02 -3.06
C PHE A 11 3.38 6.99 -1.97
N ASN A 12 3.19 7.73 -0.87
CA ASN A 12 4.13 7.70 0.24
C ASN A 12 3.65 6.72 1.33
N THR A 13 4.36 5.59 1.47
CA THR A 13 4.05 4.53 2.45
C THR A 13 4.32 4.92 3.90
N GLU A 14 5.05 6.01 4.15
CA GLU A 14 5.39 6.50 5.49
C GLU A 14 4.49 7.66 5.93
N LYS A 15 3.66 8.18 5.01
CA LYS A 15 2.79 9.32 5.26
C LYS A 15 1.37 8.85 5.57
N THR A 16 0.97 9.02 6.83
CA THR A 16 -0.34 8.58 7.33
C THR A 16 -1.50 9.16 6.52
N GLU A 17 -1.39 10.40 6.02
CA GLU A 17 -2.45 11.01 5.21
C GLU A 17 -2.64 10.29 3.87
N ASP A 18 -1.55 9.88 3.21
CA ASP A 18 -1.63 9.17 1.93
C ASP A 18 -2.25 7.78 2.14
N ILE A 19 -1.91 7.10 3.24
CA ILE A 19 -2.53 5.82 3.63
C ILE A 19 -4.02 6.02 3.89
N ALA A 20 -4.42 7.02 4.68
CA ALA A 20 -5.83 7.28 4.99
C ALA A 20 -6.66 7.61 3.73
N ILE A 21 -6.07 8.35 2.78
CA ILE A 21 -6.69 8.60 1.48
C ILE A 21 -6.89 7.28 0.72
N ALA A 22 -5.88 6.41 0.67
CA ALA A 22 -6.00 5.11 0.02
C ALA A 22 -7.07 4.23 0.67
N GLU A 23 -7.12 4.17 2.00
CA GLU A 23 -8.17 3.45 2.74
C GLU A 23 -9.56 3.95 2.39
N ASN A 24 -9.77 5.27 2.42
CA ASN A 24 -11.05 5.87 2.10
C ASN A 24 -11.46 5.60 0.64
N ASN A 25 -10.53 5.72 -0.31
CA ASN A 25 -10.75 5.40 -1.72
C ASN A 25 -11.13 3.92 -1.92
N SER A 26 -10.58 3.03 -1.08
CA SER A 26 -10.88 1.59 -1.06
C SER A 26 -12.09 1.23 -0.18
N ARG A 27 -12.82 2.21 0.36
CA ARG A 27 -13.96 2.01 1.29
C ARG A 27 -13.58 1.19 2.53
N LEU A 28 -12.35 1.34 2.98
CA LEU A 28 -11.87 0.78 4.23
C LEU A 28 -12.01 1.83 5.33
N PRO A 29 -12.34 1.43 6.56
CA PRO A 29 -12.19 2.31 7.72
C PRO A 29 -10.76 2.83 7.83
N VAL A 30 -10.59 4.10 8.23
CA VAL A 30 -9.25 4.65 8.46
C VAL A 30 -8.54 3.86 9.56
N GLY A 31 -7.27 3.50 9.34
CA GLY A 31 -6.47 2.63 10.22
C GLY A 31 -6.63 1.13 9.96
N SER A 32 -7.31 0.75 8.87
CA SER A 32 -7.40 -0.62 8.38
C SER A 32 -6.05 -1.17 7.88
N ILE A 33 -5.20 -0.32 7.33
CA ILE A 33 -3.82 -0.58 6.93
C ILE A 33 -2.92 -0.23 8.12
N ILE A 34 -2.37 -1.25 8.77
CA ILE A 34 -1.44 -1.11 9.91
C ILE A 34 -0.07 -0.62 9.43
N SER A 35 0.41 -1.14 8.29
CA SER A 35 1.67 -0.70 7.69
C SER A 35 1.73 -1.03 6.21
N ALA A 36 2.52 -0.25 5.47
CA ALA A 36 2.80 -0.46 4.06
C ALA A 36 4.31 -0.38 3.83
N ARG A 37 4.87 -1.27 3.01
CA ARG A 37 6.28 -1.21 2.63
C ARG A 37 6.50 -1.64 1.20
N TRP A 38 7.44 -0.99 0.51
CA TRP A 38 7.91 -1.42 -0.81
C TRP A 38 8.64 -2.75 -0.74
N ILE A 39 8.37 -3.64 -1.70
CA ILE A 39 9.11 -4.91 -1.82
C ILE A 39 10.54 -4.67 -2.30
N LYS A 40 10.72 -3.74 -3.23
CA LYS A 40 12.04 -3.36 -3.77
C LYS A 40 12.43 -1.97 -3.27
N PRO A 41 13.63 -1.81 -2.68
CA PRO A 41 14.14 -0.50 -2.33
C PRO A 41 14.41 0.32 -3.60
N GLU A 42 14.50 1.63 -3.46
CA GLU A 42 14.64 2.57 -4.57
C GLU A 42 15.88 2.27 -5.44
N SER A 43 16.99 1.91 -4.79
CA SER A 43 18.25 1.53 -5.44
C SER A 43 18.16 0.31 -6.37
N ARG A 44 17.10 -0.50 -6.25
CA ARG A 44 16.87 -1.69 -7.09
C ARG A 44 15.71 -1.51 -8.08
N ARG A 45 15.18 -0.29 -8.21
CA ARG A 45 14.16 0.05 -9.21
C ARG A 45 14.83 0.34 -10.55
N LYS A 46 14.14 0.04 -11.64
CA LYS A 46 14.61 0.40 -12.99
C LYS A 46 14.49 1.91 -13.16
N GLU A 47 15.44 2.52 -13.84
CA GLU A 47 15.33 3.94 -14.23
C GLU A 47 14.04 4.18 -15.03
N GLY A 48 13.31 5.24 -14.68
CA GLY A 48 12.03 5.59 -15.29
C GLY A 48 10.83 4.71 -14.87
N GLN A 49 11.01 3.76 -13.94
CA GLN A 49 9.90 2.98 -13.39
C GLN A 49 8.89 3.88 -12.68
N LYS A 50 7.59 3.73 -12.98
CA LYS A 50 6.51 4.58 -12.43
C LYS A 50 5.68 3.91 -11.33
N VAL A 51 5.74 2.58 -11.26
CA VAL A 51 4.94 1.76 -10.33
C VAL A 51 5.80 0.69 -9.69
N ALA A 52 5.45 0.27 -8.48
CA ALA A 52 6.10 -0.85 -7.78
C ALA A 52 5.08 -1.64 -6.95
N HIS A 53 5.57 -2.69 -6.29
CA HIS A 53 4.76 -3.59 -5.48
C HIS A 53 4.92 -3.25 -4.00
N LEU A 54 3.81 -3.24 -3.28
CA LEU A 54 3.77 -3.09 -1.83
C LEU A 54 3.42 -4.41 -1.16
N ILE A 55 3.91 -4.59 0.05
CA ILE A 55 3.28 -5.48 1.02
C ILE A 55 2.59 -4.59 2.06
N ILE A 56 1.31 -4.84 2.30
CA ILE A 56 0.54 -4.20 3.36
C ILE A 56 0.19 -5.18 4.48
N MET A 57 0.19 -4.68 5.71
CA MET A 57 -0.38 -5.34 6.87
C MET A 57 -1.72 -4.67 7.18
N VAL A 58 -2.75 -5.48 7.43
CA VAL A 58 -4.10 -5.00 7.67
C VAL A 58 -4.63 -5.47 9.02
N SER A 59 -5.63 -4.77 9.53
CA SER A 59 -6.20 -4.93 10.88
C SER A 59 -6.83 -6.29 11.16
N GLY A 60 -7.28 -7.01 10.13
CA GLY A 60 -7.93 -8.31 10.30
C GLY A 60 -8.21 -9.03 8.99
N ALA A 61 -8.72 -10.26 9.12
CA ALA A 61 -9.08 -11.10 7.98
C ALA A 61 -10.22 -10.49 7.14
N ASP A 62 -11.20 -9.84 7.78
CA ASP A 62 -12.31 -9.21 7.06
C ASP A 62 -11.83 -8.08 6.13
N THR A 63 -10.97 -7.20 6.65
CA THR A 63 -10.28 -6.17 5.87
C THR A 63 -9.47 -6.80 4.73
N ALA A 64 -8.79 -7.90 5.00
CA ALA A 64 -8.00 -8.59 3.97
C ALA A 64 -8.88 -9.15 2.85
N ASN A 65 -10.02 -9.75 3.21
CA ASN A 65 -10.97 -10.32 2.27
C ASN A 65 -11.69 -9.25 1.44
N GLN A 66 -11.84 -8.03 1.95
CA GLN A 66 -12.40 -6.92 1.18
C GLN A 66 -11.43 -6.38 0.11
N ILE A 67 -10.12 -6.54 0.32
CA ILE A 67 -9.08 -6.05 -0.60
C ILE A 67 -8.81 -7.05 -1.75
N LEU A 68 -9.00 -8.36 -1.51
CA LEU A 68 -8.84 -9.43 -2.49
C LEU A 68 -9.99 -9.46 -3.50
#